data_AF-A0AA85ARQ1-F1
#
_entry.id   AF-A0AA85ARQ1-F1
#
_cell.length_a   1.000
_cell.length_b   1.000
_cell.length_c   1.000
_cell.angle_alpha   90.00
_cell.angle_beta   90.00
_cell.angle_gamma   90.00
#
_symmetry.space_group_name_H-M   'P 1'
#
loop_
_entity.id
_entity.type
_entity.pdbx_description
1 polymer ?
#
loop_
_entity_poly.entity_id
_entity_poly.type
_entity_poly.pdbx_seq_one_letter_code
_entity_poly.pdbx_strand_id
1 'polypeptide(L)'
;MEVNKQVKSRSTIKYPLVINPEKDAERINKSIKLMNPDEDVINEILGHRSLQQRLAIQEIYKRLYDKEITEHIGSVLIGSYDSLIKTLFRNPMEILANDLYKGIKNLGSNYQIMTDIICCCNNTEIYLLKKAYEKVLMKEDPKGYRQRSLHIDIMKESKGSYKLLMEQLLKGERCEDNTNKIAESTSIVHGGVDQKLVDDDVTELYEAGEGQIGKGDPSIYISILSKRSKYHIREICKAYQKYIELIRMISHQTGPSITFPDRISAENDAEQLHNACKLLSTDEETITKILGHRNLQQRYQIRETFHRRYKKDLVHVLCNATKGDYESLIKTLFRGSIQILAHDLYKGLKKPDIVNEIICCCNNNEIIMLKKAYQEVLQEEEPKKASQRTLETDIIKETKPPYEQLLVALLQGKRDEDPLELVEEAVRTRSTSRLINRSQVDKDVEDLYYAGEKRAGKGDSETFIKILTKRSKYHVKEIWDVYLSKYHSTIVEVISKKFSEPFRSGLNTMIMALIDLRLLLVCQLYDSMYGLGTREDTLIRITCLRCEIDMNTLKSMYREYFGKPLIEAVREDTSGDFRKLLLALLGE
;
A
#
# COMPACT_ATOMS: atom_id res chain seq x y z
N MET A 1 -20.77 -30.45 26.75
CA MET A 1 -19.40 -30.95 26.56
C MET A 1 -18.74 -30.07 25.51
N GLU A 2 -18.05 -29.04 26.00
CA GLU A 2 -17.38 -28.03 25.18
C GLU A 2 -16.23 -28.66 24.39
N VAL A 3 -16.24 -28.45 23.09
CA VAL A 3 -15.13 -28.80 22.22
C VAL A 3 -14.06 -27.73 22.40
N ASN A 4 -13.01 -28.07 23.15
CA ASN A 4 -11.71 -27.41 23.13
C ASN A 4 -11.28 -27.18 21.67
N LYS A 5 -11.50 -25.97 21.14
CA LYS A 5 -10.82 -25.52 19.92
C LYS A 5 -9.35 -25.38 20.26
N GLN A 6 -8.58 -26.45 20.01
CA GLN A 6 -7.12 -26.39 19.97
C GLN A 6 -6.72 -25.21 19.09
N VAL A 7 -6.05 -24.22 19.70
CA VAL A 7 -5.38 -23.15 18.97
C VAL A 7 -4.41 -23.83 18.00
N LYS A 8 -4.74 -23.83 16.70
CA LYS A 8 -3.84 -24.36 15.66
C LYS A 8 -2.50 -23.62 15.78
N SER A 9 -1.43 -24.36 16.03
CA SER A 9 -0.07 -23.80 16.04
C SER A 9 0.19 -23.12 14.70
N ARG A 10 0.69 -21.88 14.75
CA ARG A 10 1.15 -21.12 13.56
C ARG A 10 2.52 -21.59 13.07
N SER A 11 3.15 -22.55 13.74
CA SER A 11 4.43 -23.14 13.32
C SER A 11 4.28 -23.87 11.99
N THR A 12 5.17 -23.56 11.04
CA THR A 12 5.29 -24.29 9.78
C THR A 12 6.00 -25.63 9.99
N ILE A 13 6.94 -25.70 10.93
CA ILE A 13 7.57 -26.97 11.34
C ILE A 13 6.55 -27.76 12.15
N LYS A 14 6.15 -28.89 11.60
CA LYS A 14 5.37 -29.91 12.28
C LYS A 14 6.32 -31.03 12.68
N TYR A 15 6.34 -31.37 13.96
CA TYR A 15 7.18 -32.43 14.49
C TYR A 15 6.31 -33.46 15.22
N PRO A 16 6.68 -34.75 15.17
CA PRO A 16 6.01 -35.78 15.95
C PRO A 16 6.24 -35.53 17.45
N LEU A 17 5.23 -35.80 18.28
CA LEU A 17 5.32 -35.62 19.74
C LEU A 17 6.32 -36.57 20.39
N VAL A 18 6.46 -37.78 19.83
CA VAL A 18 7.37 -38.82 20.29
C VAL A 18 8.32 -39.16 19.14
N ILE A 19 9.62 -39.19 19.43
CA ILE A 19 10.66 -39.59 18.48
C ILE A 19 11.51 -40.69 19.09
N ASN A 20 12.25 -41.40 18.24
CA ASN A 20 13.34 -42.27 18.66
C ASN A 20 14.66 -41.62 18.22
N PRO A 21 15.35 -40.87 19.10
CA PRO A 21 16.57 -40.16 18.75
C PRO A 21 17.70 -41.08 18.28
N GLU A 22 17.75 -42.32 18.77
CA GLU A 22 18.74 -43.33 18.38
C GLU A 22 18.53 -43.78 16.94
N LYS A 23 17.29 -44.12 16.57
CA LYS A 23 16.94 -44.47 15.19
C LYS A 23 17.18 -43.30 14.22
N ASP A 24 16.86 -42.08 14.63
CA ASP A 24 17.13 -40.88 13.83
C ASP A 24 18.65 -40.68 13.64
N ALA A 25 19.45 -40.83 14.70
CA ALA A 25 20.91 -40.75 14.64
C ALA A 25 21.52 -41.83 13.73
N GLU A 26 21.04 -43.07 13.79
CA GLU A 26 21.45 -44.15 12.90
C GLU A 26 21.12 -43.88 11.45
N ARG A 27 19.90 -43.41 11.15
CA ARG A 27 19.48 -43.06 9.79
C ARG A 27 20.37 -41.96 9.21
N ILE A 28 20.64 -40.91 9.99
CA ILE A 28 21.54 -39.82 9.57
C ILE A 28 22.96 -40.34 9.34
N ASN A 29 23.50 -41.19 10.20
CA ASN A 29 24.85 -41.73 9.98
C ASN A 29 24.92 -42.63 8.73
N LYS A 30 23.87 -43.42 8.46
CA LYS A 30 23.79 -44.24 7.25
C LYS A 30 23.72 -43.37 5.99
N SER A 31 22.96 -42.29 6.00
CA SER A 31 22.83 -41.40 4.84
C SER A 31 24.13 -40.65 4.52
N ILE A 32 24.88 -40.22 5.54
CA ILE A 32 26.17 -39.51 5.38
C ILE A 32 27.28 -40.43 4.84
N LYS A 33 27.24 -41.73 5.15
CA LYS A 33 28.28 -42.70 4.74
C LYS A 33 28.18 -43.17 3.28
N LEU A 34 27.11 -42.80 2.59
CA LEU A 34 26.94 -43.13 1.17
C LEU A 34 27.99 -42.38 0.33
N MET A 35 28.39 -42.96 -0.80
CA MET A 35 29.33 -42.31 -1.74
C MET A 35 28.82 -40.93 -2.18
N ASN A 36 27.50 -40.83 -2.36
CA ASN A 36 26.76 -39.58 -2.45
C ASN A 36 25.81 -39.50 -1.24
N PRO A 37 26.00 -38.53 -0.34
CA PRO A 37 25.16 -38.39 0.85
C PRO A 37 23.68 -38.22 0.50
N ASP A 38 22.81 -38.94 1.19
CA ASP A 38 21.36 -38.80 1.02
C ASP A 38 20.85 -37.62 1.86
N GLU A 39 20.81 -36.45 1.23
CA GLU A 39 20.33 -35.19 1.82
C GLU A 39 18.83 -35.24 2.15
N ASP A 40 18.03 -36.03 1.41
CA ASP A 40 16.59 -36.14 1.64
C ASP A 40 16.28 -36.75 3.01
N VAL A 41 17.06 -37.75 3.44
CA VAL A 41 16.95 -38.32 4.80
C VAL A 41 17.30 -37.29 5.87
N ILE A 42 18.34 -36.48 5.64
CA ILE A 42 18.76 -35.43 6.59
C ILE A 42 17.66 -34.36 6.69
N ASN A 43 17.11 -33.93 5.55
CA ASN A 43 16.03 -32.96 5.45
C ASN A 43 14.73 -33.48 6.09
N GLU A 44 14.35 -34.73 5.81
CA GLU A 44 13.18 -35.41 6.39
C GLU A 44 13.27 -35.41 7.91
N ILE A 45 14.43 -35.76 8.47
CA ILE A 45 14.60 -35.85 9.93
C ILE A 45 14.73 -34.46 10.53
N LEU A 46 15.78 -33.71 10.21
CA LEU A 46 16.06 -32.43 10.89
C LEU A 46 15.00 -31.37 10.59
N GLY A 47 14.40 -31.37 9.40
CA GLY A 47 13.30 -30.48 9.02
C GLY A 47 12.00 -30.72 9.78
N HIS A 48 11.83 -31.90 10.40
CA HIS A 48 10.63 -32.30 11.14
C HIS A 48 10.92 -32.62 12.61
N ARG A 49 11.91 -31.96 13.21
CA ARG A 49 12.24 -32.08 14.63
C ARG A 49 12.32 -30.72 15.29
N SER A 50 11.81 -30.60 16.52
CA SER A 50 12.00 -29.41 17.34
C SER A 50 13.49 -29.25 17.72
N LEU A 51 13.90 -28.06 18.16
CA LEU A 51 15.27 -27.85 18.63
C LEU A 51 15.63 -28.84 19.76
N GLN A 52 14.74 -29.05 20.73
CA GLN A 52 14.96 -30.01 21.82
C GLN A 52 15.16 -31.43 21.30
N GLN A 53 14.35 -31.84 20.32
CA GLN A 53 14.47 -33.15 19.68
C GLN A 53 15.78 -33.29 18.89
N ARG A 54 16.20 -32.25 18.16
CA ARG A 54 17.49 -32.22 17.47
C ARG A 54 18.66 -32.35 18.46
N LEU A 55 18.62 -31.61 19.57
CA LEU A 55 19.66 -31.70 20.61
C LEU A 55 19.71 -33.11 21.22
N ALA A 56 18.57 -33.77 21.43
CA ALA A 56 18.54 -35.17 21.88
C ALA A 56 19.16 -36.12 20.85
N ILE A 57 18.91 -35.90 19.55
CA ILE A 57 19.56 -36.65 18.47
C ILE A 57 21.07 -36.41 18.48
N GLN A 58 21.52 -35.16 18.65
CA GLN A 58 22.94 -34.83 18.73
C GLN A 58 23.63 -35.55 19.88
N GLU A 59 23.02 -35.58 21.08
CA GLU A 59 23.58 -36.27 22.24
C GLU A 59 23.74 -37.77 21.99
N ILE A 60 22.71 -38.42 21.43
CA ILE A 60 22.78 -39.85 21.09
C ILE A 60 23.78 -40.10 19.97
N TYR A 61 23.82 -39.25 18.94
CA TYR A 61 24.77 -39.36 17.84
C TYR A 61 26.21 -39.30 18.35
N LYS A 62 26.51 -38.35 19.25
CA LYS A 62 27.83 -38.23 19.89
C LYS A 62 28.18 -39.49 20.70
N ARG A 63 27.21 -40.07 21.40
CA ARG A 63 27.40 -41.32 22.16
C ARG A 63 27.69 -42.53 21.27
N LEU A 64 26.98 -42.67 20.15
CA LEU A 64 27.11 -43.82 19.25
C LEU A 64 28.36 -43.77 18.36
N TYR A 65 28.77 -42.57 17.93
CA TYR A 65 29.77 -42.40 16.87
C TYR A 65 30.98 -41.56 17.27
N ASP A 66 31.01 -41.03 18.48
CA ASP A 66 32.03 -40.12 19.00
C ASP A 66 32.30 -38.88 18.11
N LYS A 67 31.30 -38.47 17.33
CA LYS A 67 31.36 -37.29 16.45
C LYS A 67 30.22 -36.33 16.75
N GLU A 68 30.49 -35.04 16.65
CA GLU A 68 29.43 -34.02 16.65
C GLU A 68 28.67 -34.10 15.32
N ILE A 69 27.34 -34.28 15.39
CA ILE A 69 26.50 -34.48 14.21
C ILE A 69 26.62 -33.32 13.21
N THR A 70 26.73 -32.08 13.70
CA THR A 70 26.86 -30.88 12.86
C THR A 70 28.17 -30.84 12.08
N GLU A 71 29.28 -31.24 12.71
CA GLU A 71 30.58 -31.30 12.03
C GLU A 71 30.66 -32.48 11.07
N HIS A 72 30.05 -33.61 11.42
CA HIS A 72 30.04 -34.78 10.55
C HIS A 72 29.22 -34.53 9.27
N ILE A 73 28.04 -33.90 9.39
CA ILE A 73 27.27 -33.46 8.22
C ILE A 73 28.03 -32.38 7.44
N GLY A 74 28.59 -31.38 8.13
CA GLY A 74 29.31 -30.26 7.50
C GLY A 74 30.59 -30.65 6.76
N SER A 75 31.24 -31.75 7.17
CA SER A 75 32.41 -32.29 6.47
C SER A 75 32.08 -32.90 5.11
N VAL A 76 30.78 -33.13 4.86
CA VAL A 76 30.27 -33.89 3.72
C VAL A 76 29.39 -33.01 2.83
N LEU A 77 28.68 -32.04 3.42
CA LEU A 77 27.84 -31.07 2.72
C LEU A 77 28.40 -29.66 2.92
N ILE A 78 28.80 -28.98 1.84
CA ILE A 78 29.53 -27.70 1.87
C ILE A 78 28.64 -26.48 1.63
N GLY A 79 29.16 -25.29 1.95
CA GLY A 79 28.53 -24.02 1.62
C GLY A 79 27.35 -23.65 2.53
N SER A 80 26.25 -23.17 1.96
CA SER A 80 25.07 -22.71 2.71
C SER A 80 24.40 -23.83 3.51
N TYR A 81 24.52 -25.08 3.07
CA TYR A 81 23.95 -26.24 3.76
C TYR A 81 24.62 -26.49 5.11
N ASP A 82 25.96 -26.48 5.18
CA ASP A 82 26.73 -26.60 6.44
C ASP A 82 26.28 -25.53 7.45
N SER A 83 26.18 -24.28 6.98
CA SER A 83 25.73 -23.16 7.81
C SER A 83 24.30 -23.36 8.31
N LEU A 84 23.39 -23.85 7.48
CA LEU A 84 22.01 -24.14 7.87
C LEU A 84 21.97 -25.23 8.94
N ILE A 85 22.64 -26.36 8.73
CA ILE A 85 22.69 -27.47 9.68
C ILE A 85 23.21 -27.00 11.03
N LYS A 86 24.36 -26.31 11.06
CA LYS A 86 24.91 -25.74 12.31
C LYS A 86 23.94 -24.79 13.01
N THR A 87 23.11 -24.08 12.25
CA THR A 87 22.12 -23.13 12.78
C THR A 87 20.90 -23.85 13.36
N LEU A 88 20.45 -24.97 12.77
CA LEU A 88 19.28 -25.74 13.23
C LEU A 88 19.42 -26.32 14.66
N PHE A 89 20.65 -26.44 15.17
CA PHE A 89 20.97 -26.92 16.52
C PHE A 89 21.28 -25.79 17.51
N ARG A 90 21.13 -24.53 17.13
CA ARG A 90 21.35 -23.38 18.02
C ARG A 90 20.05 -22.85 18.58
N ASN A 91 20.13 -22.29 19.79
CA ASN A 91 19.01 -21.55 20.36
C ASN A 91 18.71 -20.30 19.49
N PRO A 92 17.43 -19.96 19.22
CA PRO A 92 17.09 -18.77 18.45
C PRO A 92 17.76 -17.48 18.96
N MET A 93 17.84 -17.29 20.27
CA MET A 93 18.48 -16.10 20.86
C MET A 93 20.00 -16.08 20.63
N GLU A 94 20.65 -17.24 20.55
CA GLU A 94 22.08 -17.35 20.24
C GLU A 94 22.36 -17.06 18.76
N ILE A 95 21.46 -17.47 17.86
CA ILE A 95 21.52 -17.14 16.44
C ILE A 95 21.44 -15.61 16.27
N LEU A 96 20.39 -15.00 16.82
CA LEU A 96 20.17 -13.55 16.74
C LEU A 96 21.33 -12.75 17.38
N ALA A 97 21.84 -13.20 18.53
CA ALA A 97 22.97 -12.55 19.19
C ALA A 97 24.26 -12.62 18.35
N ASN A 98 24.53 -13.76 17.71
CA ASN A 98 25.67 -13.94 16.83
C ASN A 98 25.54 -13.08 15.55
N ASP A 99 24.33 -12.97 14.99
CA ASP A 99 24.07 -12.14 13.82
C ASP A 99 24.22 -10.65 14.15
N LEU A 100 23.75 -10.21 15.33
CA LEU A 100 24.03 -8.86 15.84
C LEU A 100 25.53 -8.61 16.02
N TYR A 101 26.27 -9.55 16.63
CA TYR A 101 27.70 -9.40 16.85
C TYR A 101 28.47 -9.26 15.54
N LYS A 102 28.21 -10.15 14.58
CA LYS A 102 28.81 -10.10 13.24
C LYS A 102 28.40 -8.84 12.48
N GLY A 103 27.12 -8.49 12.55
CA GLY A 103 26.55 -7.28 11.94
C GLY A 103 27.26 -6.03 12.42
N ILE A 104 27.36 -5.84 13.73
CA ILE A 104 28.07 -4.70 14.35
C ILE A 104 29.55 -4.66 13.97
N LYS A 105 30.21 -5.82 13.90
CA LYS A 105 31.65 -5.93 13.60
C LYS A 105 31.99 -5.59 12.14
N ASN A 106 31.10 -5.91 11.20
CA ASN A 106 31.35 -5.71 9.78
C ASN A 106 31.03 -4.25 9.40
N LEU A 107 31.99 -3.53 8.84
CA LEU A 107 31.88 -2.11 8.48
C LEU A 107 30.87 -1.90 7.32
N GLY A 108 29.57 -1.75 7.60
CA GLY A 108 28.55 -1.38 6.60
C GLY A 108 27.10 -1.51 7.10
N SER A 109 26.37 -0.38 7.11
CA SER A 109 24.93 -0.23 7.43
C SER A 109 24.34 -1.17 8.51
N ASN A 110 24.94 -1.15 9.71
CA ASN A 110 24.54 -1.93 10.88
C ASN A 110 23.08 -1.71 11.33
N TYR A 111 22.47 -0.60 10.91
CA TYR A 111 21.10 -0.22 11.26
C TYR A 111 20.06 -1.27 10.85
N GLN A 112 20.21 -1.94 9.70
CA GLN A 112 19.19 -2.88 9.23
C GLN A 112 19.08 -4.09 10.16
N ILE A 113 20.20 -4.80 10.40
CA ILE A 113 20.20 -5.99 11.25
C ILE A 113 19.83 -5.67 12.70
N MET A 114 20.25 -4.51 13.21
CA MET A 114 19.85 -4.02 14.53
C MET A 114 18.34 -3.78 14.60
N THR A 115 17.76 -3.16 13.57
CA THR A 115 16.32 -2.90 13.47
C THR A 115 15.53 -4.20 13.37
N ASP A 116 15.93 -5.11 12.48
CA ASP A 116 15.21 -6.37 12.22
C ASP A 116 15.15 -7.27 13.45
N ILE A 117 16.17 -7.23 14.30
CA ILE A 117 16.24 -8.05 15.51
C ILE A 117 15.61 -7.33 16.69
N ILE A 118 16.09 -6.12 17.05
CA ILE A 118 15.70 -5.45 18.29
C ILE A 118 14.23 -4.99 18.26
N CYS A 119 13.73 -4.50 17.13
CA CYS A 119 12.33 -4.06 17.03
C CYS A 119 11.32 -5.22 17.07
N CYS A 120 11.77 -6.46 16.83
CA CYS A 120 10.93 -7.65 16.81
C CYS A 120 10.87 -8.39 18.15
N CYS A 121 11.78 -8.12 19.07
CA CYS A 121 11.84 -8.78 20.37
C CYS A 121 10.80 -8.23 21.36
N ASN A 122 10.17 -9.13 22.11
CA ASN A 122 9.43 -8.77 23.33
C ASN A 122 10.38 -8.60 24.54
N ASN A 123 9.84 -8.19 25.70
CA ASN A 123 10.64 -7.94 26.91
C ASN A 123 11.48 -9.15 27.36
N THR A 124 10.88 -10.35 27.35
CA THR A 124 11.57 -11.59 27.71
C THR A 124 12.66 -11.93 26.68
N GLU A 125 12.37 -11.75 25.39
CA GLU A 125 13.35 -11.97 24.32
C GLU A 125 14.51 -10.98 24.39
N ILE A 126 14.28 -9.70 24.69
CA ILE A 126 15.35 -8.72 24.91
C ILE A 126 16.27 -9.17 26.07
N TYR A 127 15.69 -9.66 27.16
CA TYR A 127 16.47 -10.19 28.28
C TYR A 127 17.32 -11.40 27.89
N LEU A 128 16.72 -12.37 27.19
CA LEU A 128 17.41 -13.58 26.73
C LEU A 128 18.47 -13.27 25.66
N LEU A 129 18.20 -12.31 24.77
CA LEU A 129 19.12 -11.85 23.74
C LEU A 129 20.36 -11.21 24.36
N LYS A 130 20.21 -10.38 25.40
CA LYS A 130 21.36 -9.82 26.14
C LYS A 130 22.25 -10.92 26.71
N LYS A 131 21.66 -11.93 27.37
CA LYS A 131 22.39 -13.08 27.91
C LYS A 131 23.09 -13.90 26.83
N ALA A 132 22.43 -14.13 25.70
CA ALA A 132 23.02 -14.83 24.57
C ALA A 132 24.19 -14.04 23.98
N TYR A 133 24.07 -12.72 23.88
CA TYR A 133 25.12 -11.83 23.40
C TYR A 133 26.36 -11.83 24.29
N GLU A 134 26.20 -11.87 25.62
CA GLU A 134 27.33 -12.03 26.55
C GLU A 134 28.11 -13.32 26.28
N LYS A 135 27.42 -14.44 26.02
CA LYS A 135 28.09 -15.71 25.64
C LYS A 135 28.83 -15.59 24.31
N VAL A 136 28.25 -14.91 23.33
CA VAL A 136 28.90 -14.65 22.04
C VAL A 136 30.16 -13.82 22.24
N LEU A 137 30.11 -12.76 23.04
CA LEU A 137 31.29 -11.94 23.37
C LEU A 137 32.38 -12.76 24.07
N MET A 138 32.04 -13.61 25.04
CA MET A 138 33.01 -14.48 25.73
C MET A 138 33.74 -15.40 24.75
N LYS A 139 33.04 -15.88 23.71
CA LYS A 139 33.61 -16.77 22.69
C LYS A 139 34.43 -16.02 21.65
N GLU A 140 33.88 -14.93 21.11
CA GLU A 140 34.41 -14.25 19.91
C GLU A 140 35.34 -13.07 20.25
N ASP A 141 35.29 -12.56 21.48
CA ASP A 141 36.15 -11.48 22.01
C ASP A 141 36.57 -11.74 23.48
N PRO A 142 37.32 -12.83 23.74
CA PRO A 142 37.65 -13.28 25.09
C PRO A 142 38.50 -12.29 25.89
N LYS A 143 39.14 -11.31 25.24
CA LYS A 143 39.95 -10.27 25.89
C LYS A 143 39.13 -9.02 26.23
N GLY A 144 38.15 -8.65 25.40
CA GLY A 144 37.35 -7.44 25.55
C GLY A 144 35.98 -7.63 26.21
N TYR A 145 35.47 -8.87 26.32
CA TYR A 145 34.07 -9.13 26.69
C TYR A 145 33.61 -8.47 28.00
N ARG A 146 34.50 -8.31 28.99
CA ARG A 146 34.14 -7.71 30.30
C ARG A 146 33.73 -6.25 30.23
N GLN A 147 34.14 -5.53 29.19
CA GLN A 147 33.82 -4.11 28.99
C GLN A 147 32.76 -3.90 27.92
N ARG A 148 32.21 -4.99 27.37
CA ARG A 148 31.25 -4.96 26.28
C ARG A 148 29.94 -5.58 26.74
N SER A 149 28.86 -5.11 26.13
CA SER A 149 27.54 -5.69 26.25
C SER A 149 26.75 -5.34 25.01
N LEU A 150 25.63 -6.02 24.78
CA LEU A 150 24.72 -5.67 23.70
C LEU A 150 24.34 -4.18 23.77
N HIS A 151 24.09 -3.66 24.96
CA HIS A 151 23.75 -2.25 25.15
C HIS A 151 24.91 -1.33 24.73
N ILE A 152 26.12 -1.57 25.24
CA ILE A 152 27.29 -0.73 24.93
C ILE A 152 27.57 -0.70 23.44
N ASP A 153 27.57 -1.88 22.80
CA ASP A 153 27.90 -2.02 21.38
C ASP A 153 26.85 -1.32 20.51
N ILE A 154 25.55 -1.50 20.78
CA ILE A 154 24.47 -0.81 20.05
C ILE A 154 24.53 0.70 20.24
N MET A 155 24.82 1.21 21.46
CA MET A 155 24.91 2.65 21.72
C MET A 155 26.11 3.33 21.08
N LYS A 156 27.19 2.57 20.86
CA LYS A 156 28.38 3.05 20.15
C LYS A 156 28.11 3.20 18.65
N GLU A 157 27.37 2.27 18.07
CA GLU A 157 27.02 2.27 16.64
C GLU A 157 25.84 3.19 16.29
N SER A 158 24.99 3.51 17.27
CA SER A 158 23.80 4.32 17.06
C SER A 158 24.03 5.83 17.25
N LYS A 159 23.29 6.66 16.51
CA LYS A 159 23.33 8.14 16.63
C LYS A 159 21.92 8.74 16.60
N GLY A 160 21.78 9.95 17.15
CA GLY A 160 20.54 10.74 17.11
C GLY A 160 19.31 9.98 17.61
N SER A 161 18.17 10.19 16.96
CA SER A 161 16.90 9.56 17.33
C SER A 161 16.91 8.03 17.22
N TYR A 162 17.73 7.46 16.33
CA TYR A 162 17.89 6.01 16.26
C TYR A 162 18.53 5.44 17.54
N LYS A 163 19.54 6.14 18.08
CA LYS A 163 20.13 5.78 19.38
C LYS A 163 19.09 5.81 20.49
N LEU A 164 18.28 6.86 20.54
CA LEU A 164 17.20 7.00 21.51
C LEU A 164 16.20 5.84 21.41
N LEU A 165 15.78 5.46 20.19
CA LEU A 165 14.90 4.32 19.96
C LEU A 165 15.51 3.02 20.48
N MET A 166 16.74 2.71 20.07
CA MET A 166 17.45 1.49 20.49
C MET A 166 17.62 1.44 22.00
N GLU A 167 17.92 2.58 22.63
CA GLU A 167 18.04 2.67 24.09
C GLU A 167 16.72 2.34 24.78
N GLN A 168 15.59 2.87 24.30
CA GLN A 168 14.28 2.54 24.88
C GLN A 168 13.91 1.06 24.68
N LEU A 169 14.11 0.52 23.48
CA LEU A 169 13.78 -0.88 23.18
C LEU A 169 14.63 -1.86 23.99
N LEU A 170 15.93 -1.58 24.14
CA LEU A 170 16.83 -2.41 24.91
C LEU A 170 16.55 -2.41 26.41
N LYS A 171 15.74 -1.49 26.96
CA LYS A 171 15.28 -1.61 28.35
C LYS A 171 14.45 -2.88 28.54
N GLY A 172 13.67 -3.28 27.53
CA GLY A 172 12.76 -4.43 27.65
C GLY A 172 11.64 -4.18 28.66
N GLU A 173 11.14 -2.94 28.72
CA GLU A 173 10.13 -2.45 29.67
C GLU A 173 8.85 -2.00 28.96
N ARG A 174 8.54 -2.58 27.78
CA ARG A 174 7.30 -2.28 27.09
C ARG A 174 6.12 -2.73 27.96
N CYS A 175 5.04 -1.96 28.00
CA CYS A 175 3.82 -2.37 28.69
C CYS A 175 3.36 -3.74 28.15
N GLU A 176 3.20 -4.71 29.06
CA GLU A 176 2.66 -6.02 28.74
C GLU A 176 1.14 -6.02 28.87
N ASP A 177 0.48 -6.77 27.98
CA ASP A 177 -0.97 -6.88 27.98
C ASP A 177 -1.44 -7.85 29.06
N ASN A 178 -2.47 -7.47 29.81
CA ASN A 178 -3.04 -8.29 30.88
C ASN A 178 -3.92 -9.42 30.28
N THR A 179 -3.29 -10.49 29.79
CA THR A 179 -3.98 -11.60 29.09
C THR A 179 -5.01 -12.34 29.96
N ASN A 180 -4.92 -12.26 31.29
CA ASN A 180 -5.78 -12.99 32.21
C ASN A 180 -7.20 -12.41 32.37
N LYS A 181 -7.45 -11.15 31.97
CA LYS A 181 -8.82 -10.57 31.99
C LYS A 181 -9.63 -10.88 30.72
N ILE A 182 -9.02 -11.48 29.69
CA ILE A 182 -9.65 -11.71 28.39
C ILE A 182 -10.50 -13.00 28.39
N ALA A 183 -10.28 -13.91 29.34
CA ALA A 183 -10.94 -15.22 29.37
C ALA A 183 -12.35 -15.22 29.98
N GLU A 184 -12.79 -14.16 30.66
CA GLU A 184 -14.02 -14.17 31.47
C GLU A 184 -15.13 -13.21 31.02
N SER A 185 -14.98 -12.49 29.90
CA SER A 185 -15.99 -11.51 29.46
C SER A 185 -16.54 -11.82 28.07
N THR A 186 -17.74 -12.40 28.02
CA THR A 186 -18.57 -12.58 26.82
C THR A 186 -19.20 -11.28 26.28
N SER A 187 -18.74 -10.12 26.77
CA SER A 187 -19.14 -8.79 26.31
C SER A 187 -17.92 -8.04 25.75
N ILE A 188 -18.08 -7.58 24.52
CA ILE A 188 -17.11 -6.90 23.66
C ILE A 188 -16.44 -5.73 24.41
N VAL A 189 -15.21 -5.93 24.89
CA VAL A 189 -14.23 -4.86 25.13
C VAL A 189 -12.91 -5.35 24.57
N HIS A 190 -12.39 -4.68 23.54
CA HIS A 190 -11.13 -5.04 22.89
C HIS A 190 -9.96 -5.02 23.91
N GLY A 191 -9.60 -6.19 24.43
CA GLY A 191 -8.27 -6.47 24.99
C GLY A 191 -7.78 -5.60 26.16
N GLY A 192 -8.65 -4.93 26.92
CA GLY A 192 -8.23 -4.07 28.03
C GLY A 192 -7.42 -2.83 27.60
N VAL A 193 -7.57 -2.40 26.34
CA VAL A 193 -6.95 -1.19 25.79
C VAL A 193 -7.67 0.06 26.33
N ASP A 194 -6.91 1.06 26.78
CA ASP A 194 -7.45 2.35 27.22
C ASP A 194 -7.71 3.24 26.00
N GLN A 195 -8.97 3.35 25.60
CA GLN A 195 -9.35 4.11 24.41
C GLN A 195 -9.04 5.61 24.53
N LYS A 196 -9.12 6.19 25.73
CA LYS A 196 -8.78 7.60 25.91
C LYS A 196 -7.29 7.81 25.64
N LEU A 197 -6.45 6.91 26.16
CA LEU A 197 -5.02 6.95 25.92
C LEU A 197 -4.68 6.74 24.43
N VAL A 198 -5.44 5.90 23.71
CA VAL A 198 -5.30 5.78 22.24
C VAL A 198 -5.55 7.13 21.57
N ASP A 199 -6.63 7.82 21.92
CA ASP A 199 -7.00 9.10 21.30
C ASP A 199 -5.99 10.21 21.63
N ASP A 200 -5.49 10.24 22.86
CA ASP A 200 -4.42 11.13 23.32
C ASP A 200 -3.12 10.86 22.51
N ASP A 201 -2.70 9.59 22.41
CA ASP A 201 -1.51 9.18 21.64
C ASP A 201 -1.62 9.53 20.15
N VAL A 202 -2.80 9.33 19.54
CA VAL A 202 -3.05 9.70 18.13
C VAL A 202 -2.88 11.20 17.91
N THR A 203 -3.36 12.02 18.86
CA THR A 203 -3.24 13.47 18.79
C THR A 203 -1.77 13.89 18.89
N GLU A 204 -1.06 13.36 19.88
CA GLU A 204 0.35 13.66 20.09
C GLU A 204 1.22 13.25 18.89
N LEU A 205 0.98 12.05 18.34
CA LEU A 205 1.66 11.58 17.12
C LEU A 205 1.34 12.46 15.90
N TYR A 206 0.10 12.93 15.77
CA TYR A 206 -0.30 13.78 14.64
C TYR A 206 0.40 15.13 14.71
N GLU A 207 0.35 15.78 15.87
CA GLU A 207 0.98 17.07 16.12
C GLU A 207 2.50 17.00 16.02
N ALA A 208 3.11 15.88 16.42
CA ALA A 208 4.55 15.63 16.26
C ALA A 208 4.96 15.25 14.82
N GLY A 209 4.00 15.02 13.92
CA GLY A 209 4.24 14.51 12.57
C GLY A 209 3.52 15.31 11.49
N GLU A 210 2.42 14.77 10.95
CA GLU A 210 1.69 15.34 9.81
C GLU A 210 1.10 16.74 10.11
N GLY A 211 0.83 17.05 11.38
CA GLY A 211 0.38 18.39 11.81
C GLY A 211 1.46 19.47 11.73
N GLN A 212 2.73 19.10 11.55
CA GLN A 212 3.87 20.02 11.48
C GLN A 212 4.76 19.72 10.26
N ILE A 213 4.35 20.22 9.08
CA ILE A 213 5.10 20.04 7.83
C ILE A 213 6.57 20.47 8.00
N GLY A 214 7.48 19.51 7.85
CA GLY A 214 8.94 19.72 7.89
C GLY A 214 9.55 19.95 9.28
N LYS A 215 8.80 19.78 10.37
CA LYS A 215 9.28 19.99 11.76
C LYS A 215 8.95 18.83 12.71
N GLY A 216 8.76 17.62 12.16
CA GLY A 216 8.37 16.49 12.99
C GLY A 216 9.37 16.16 14.10
N ASP A 217 8.86 15.77 15.27
CA ASP A 217 9.65 15.39 16.44
C ASP A 217 9.65 13.86 16.61
N PRO A 218 10.73 13.15 16.22
CA PRO A 218 10.81 11.70 16.35
C PRO A 218 10.84 11.23 17.81
N SER A 219 11.12 12.10 18.79
CA SER A 219 11.19 11.71 20.20
C SER A 219 9.82 11.28 20.75
N ILE A 220 8.74 11.91 20.29
CA ILE A 220 7.35 11.59 20.64
C ILE A 220 6.94 10.22 20.10
N TYR A 221 7.27 9.95 18.84
CA TYR A 221 7.06 8.63 18.25
C TYR A 221 7.77 7.54 19.05
N ILE A 222 9.02 7.80 19.45
CA ILE A 222 9.80 6.85 20.25
C ILE A 222 9.16 6.65 21.63
N SER A 223 8.80 7.72 22.34
CA SER A 223 8.23 7.62 23.70
C SER A 223 6.91 6.87 23.75
N ILE A 224 6.08 7.00 22.73
CA ILE A 224 4.80 6.29 22.62
C ILE A 224 5.04 4.85 22.15
N LEU A 225 5.63 4.64 20.97
CA LEU A 225 5.71 3.33 20.32
C LEU A 225 6.66 2.34 21.01
N SER A 226 7.63 2.81 21.80
CA SER A 226 8.51 1.93 22.58
C SER A 226 7.89 1.48 23.90
N LYS A 227 6.90 2.21 24.42
CA LYS A 227 6.28 1.95 25.72
C LYS A 227 4.93 1.26 25.62
N ARG A 228 4.09 1.64 24.66
CA ARG A 228 2.75 1.07 24.52
C ARG A 228 2.80 -0.42 24.19
N SER A 229 1.79 -1.13 24.67
CA SER A 229 1.66 -2.56 24.43
C SER A 229 1.37 -2.86 22.96
N LYS A 230 1.52 -4.12 22.56
CA LYS A 230 1.31 -4.51 21.16
C LYS A 230 -0.13 -4.31 20.71
N TYR A 231 -1.11 -4.55 21.59
CA TYR A 231 -2.52 -4.31 21.24
C TYR A 231 -2.85 -2.82 21.25
N HIS A 232 -2.32 -2.04 22.20
CA HIS A 232 -2.53 -0.59 22.22
C HIS A 232 -1.96 0.09 20.98
N ILE A 233 -0.75 -0.27 20.53
CA ILE A 233 -0.16 0.25 19.28
C ILE A 233 -1.03 -0.10 18.07
N ARG A 234 -1.62 -1.29 18.01
CA ARG A 234 -2.53 -1.65 16.90
C ARG A 234 -3.76 -0.76 16.87
N GLU A 235 -4.34 -0.46 18.03
CA GLU A 235 -5.49 0.45 18.09
C GLU A 235 -5.09 1.90 17.79
N ILE A 236 -3.91 2.36 18.23
CA ILE A 236 -3.33 3.65 17.78
C ILE A 236 -3.24 3.69 16.26
N CYS A 237 -2.64 2.68 15.62
CA CYS A 237 -2.48 2.68 14.16
C CYS A 237 -3.83 2.79 13.43
N LYS A 238 -4.84 2.04 13.88
CA LYS A 238 -6.21 2.11 13.32
C LYS A 238 -6.84 3.48 13.52
N ALA A 239 -6.78 4.01 14.74
CA ALA A 239 -7.37 5.30 15.09
C ALA A 239 -6.65 6.46 14.38
N TYR A 240 -5.31 6.42 14.29
CA TYR A 240 -4.50 7.39 13.57
C TYR A 240 -4.85 7.43 12.09
N GLN A 241 -4.91 6.26 11.43
CA GLN A 241 -5.29 6.17 10.02
C GLN A 241 -6.67 6.79 9.78
N LYS A 242 -7.66 6.42 10.60
CA LYS A 242 -9.01 6.97 10.53
C LYS A 242 -9.05 8.49 10.74
N TYR A 243 -8.25 9.00 11.67
CA TYR A 243 -8.16 10.42 11.95
C TYR A 243 -7.56 11.22 10.79
N ILE A 244 -6.45 10.75 10.22
CA ILE A 244 -5.80 11.35 9.04
C ILE A 244 -6.76 11.40 7.85
N GLU A 245 -7.52 10.33 7.61
CA GLU A 245 -8.51 10.30 6.54
C GLU A 245 -9.61 11.36 6.72
N LEU A 246 -10.12 11.50 7.95
CA LEU A 246 -11.12 12.52 8.28
C LEU A 246 -10.55 13.93 8.08
N ILE A 247 -9.32 14.20 8.55
CA ILE A 247 -8.64 15.49 8.34
C ILE A 247 -8.51 15.80 6.85
N ARG A 248 -8.03 14.85 6.04
CA ARG A 248 -7.86 15.03 4.59
C ARG A 248 -9.16 15.35 3.85
N MET A 249 -10.30 15.06 4.45
CA MET A 249 -11.60 15.37 3.86
C MET A 249 -12.07 16.80 4.16
N ILE A 250 -11.70 17.34 5.32
CA ILE A 250 -12.00 18.73 5.71
C ILE A 250 -10.94 19.71 5.23
N SER A 251 -9.69 19.26 5.12
CA SER A 251 -8.61 20.08 4.63
C SER A 251 -8.56 19.97 3.11
N HIS A 252 -8.79 21.07 2.39
CA HIS A 252 -8.44 21.19 0.97
C HIS A 252 -6.90 21.12 0.73
N GLN A 253 -6.15 20.59 1.70
CA GLN A 253 -4.70 20.58 1.75
C GLN A 253 -4.15 19.39 0.97
N THR A 254 -4.20 19.53 -0.35
CA THR A 254 -3.11 19.04 -1.18
C THR A 254 -2.71 20.22 -2.04
N GLY A 255 -1.83 21.08 -1.48
CA GLY A 255 -1.09 22.01 -2.32
C GLY A 255 -0.30 21.20 -3.36
N PRO A 256 -0.11 21.74 -4.57
CA PRO A 256 0.46 20.99 -5.67
C PRO A 256 1.79 20.39 -5.24
N SER A 257 1.89 19.06 -5.38
CA SER A 257 3.12 18.33 -5.10
C SER A 257 4.28 18.79 -6.01
N ILE A 258 3.95 19.38 -7.16
CA ILE A 258 4.90 19.91 -8.11
C ILE A 258 4.79 21.44 -8.09
N THR A 259 5.91 22.10 -7.84
CA THR A 259 5.99 23.56 -7.82
C THR A 259 6.10 24.10 -9.25
N PHE A 260 5.21 25.01 -9.62
CA PHE A 260 5.29 25.75 -10.87
C PHE A 260 5.86 27.14 -10.61
N PRO A 261 6.51 27.79 -11.61
CA PRO A 261 7.00 29.15 -11.45
C PRO A 261 5.86 30.11 -11.08
N ASP A 262 6.00 30.90 -10.01
CA ASP A 262 4.96 31.83 -9.54
C ASP A 262 4.67 32.95 -10.54
N ARG A 263 5.68 33.37 -11.31
CA ARG A 263 5.58 34.41 -12.34
C ARG A 263 6.08 33.87 -13.67
N ILE A 264 5.23 34.02 -14.68
CA ILE A 264 5.54 33.67 -16.06
C ILE A 264 5.37 34.90 -16.95
N SER A 265 6.06 34.95 -18.08
CA SER A 265 5.72 35.89 -19.15
C SER A 265 4.92 35.13 -20.20
N ALA A 266 3.59 35.29 -20.16
CA ALA A 266 2.69 34.65 -21.12
C ALA A 266 2.99 35.09 -22.57
N GLU A 267 3.46 36.33 -22.76
CA GLU A 267 3.89 36.85 -24.04
C GLU A 267 5.12 36.11 -24.59
N ASN A 268 6.14 35.93 -23.74
CA ASN A 268 7.38 35.23 -24.11
C ASN A 268 7.12 33.74 -24.35
N ASP A 269 6.31 33.09 -23.50
CA ASP A 269 5.94 31.69 -23.68
C ASP A 269 5.13 31.50 -24.97
N ALA A 270 4.16 32.39 -25.26
CA ALA A 270 3.39 32.33 -26.51
C ALA A 270 4.25 32.55 -27.75
N GLU A 271 5.27 33.42 -27.69
CA GLU A 271 6.23 33.63 -28.76
C GLU A 271 7.15 32.43 -28.99
N GLN A 272 7.70 31.86 -27.92
CA GLN A 272 8.51 30.64 -28.00
C GLN A 272 7.72 29.47 -28.57
N LEU A 273 6.49 29.23 -28.10
CA LEU A 273 5.61 28.19 -28.65
C LEU A 273 5.26 28.45 -30.13
N HIS A 274 5.04 29.71 -30.52
CA HIS A 274 4.79 30.05 -31.93
C HIS A 274 5.99 29.70 -32.81
N ASN A 275 7.20 30.08 -32.38
CA ASN A 275 8.43 29.80 -33.11
C ASN A 275 8.69 28.29 -33.17
N ALA A 276 8.50 27.57 -32.07
CA ALA A 276 8.67 26.12 -31.99
C ALA A 276 7.77 25.35 -32.97
N CYS A 277 6.57 25.86 -33.27
CA CYS A 277 5.63 25.23 -34.21
C CYS A 277 5.80 25.68 -35.68
N LYS A 278 6.62 26.69 -35.95
CA LYS A 278 6.80 27.27 -37.30
C LYS A 278 8.01 26.67 -38.04
N LEU A 279 8.95 26.10 -37.31
CA LEU A 279 10.16 25.51 -37.87
C LEU A 279 9.83 24.35 -38.82
N LEU A 280 10.72 24.08 -39.79
CA LEU A 280 10.59 22.96 -40.74
C LEU A 280 10.46 21.60 -40.03
N SER A 281 11.06 21.50 -38.85
CA SER A 281 10.82 20.46 -37.83
C SER A 281 10.31 21.13 -36.57
N THR A 282 9.28 20.58 -35.94
CA THR A 282 8.78 21.05 -34.64
C THR A 282 9.89 21.02 -33.59
N ASP A 283 9.91 21.99 -32.67
CA ASP A 283 10.80 22.01 -31.50
C ASP A 283 10.03 21.50 -30.27
N GLU A 284 9.94 20.19 -30.12
CA GLU A 284 9.26 19.53 -28.99
C GLU A 284 9.97 19.77 -27.65
N GLU A 285 11.25 20.10 -27.64
CA GLU A 285 12.00 20.42 -26.42
C GLU A 285 11.48 21.72 -25.80
N THR A 286 11.33 22.77 -26.60
CA THR A 286 10.74 24.05 -26.16
C THR A 286 9.30 23.86 -25.71
N ILE A 287 8.48 23.10 -26.47
CA ILE A 287 7.09 22.81 -26.09
C ILE A 287 7.04 22.10 -24.74
N THR A 288 7.85 21.06 -24.56
CA THR A 288 7.92 20.28 -23.32
C THR A 288 8.36 21.13 -22.13
N LYS A 289 9.43 21.93 -22.30
CA LYS A 289 9.96 22.79 -21.25
C LYS A 289 8.94 23.82 -20.78
N ILE A 290 8.15 24.38 -21.69
CA ILE A 290 7.08 25.33 -21.33
C ILE A 290 5.91 24.56 -20.70
N LEU A 291 5.27 23.64 -21.43
CA LEU A 291 4.01 23.03 -20.97
C LEU A 291 4.16 22.13 -19.74
N GLY A 292 5.31 21.48 -19.55
CA GLY A 292 5.59 20.65 -18.36
C GLY A 292 5.80 21.47 -17.09
N HIS A 293 6.08 22.77 -17.21
CA HIS A 293 6.38 23.68 -16.10
C HIS A 293 5.38 24.83 -16.00
N ARG A 294 4.13 24.62 -16.44
CA ARG A 294 3.04 25.58 -16.30
C ARG A 294 1.79 24.88 -15.81
N ASN A 295 1.15 25.45 -14.79
CA ASN A 295 -0.13 24.93 -14.30
C ASN A 295 -1.26 25.23 -15.31
N LEU A 296 -2.46 24.68 -15.08
CA LEU A 296 -3.60 24.85 -16.00
C LEU A 296 -3.96 26.33 -16.22
N GLN A 297 -3.96 27.14 -15.16
CA GLN A 297 -4.28 28.57 -15.24
C GLN A 297 -3.27 29.32 -16.12
N GLN A 298 -1.98 29.08 -15.92
CA GLN A 298 -0.90 29.67 -16.70
C GLN A 298 -0.97 29.24 -18.18
N ARG A 299 -1.28 27.97 -18.45
CA ARG A 299 -1.49 27.48 -19.82
C ARG A 299 -2.64 28.20 -20.52
N TYR A 300 -3.74 28.48 -19.82
CA TYR A 300 -4.82 29.30 -20.39
C TYR A 300 -4.40 30.75 -20.66
N GLN A 301 -3.63 31.38 -19.76
CA GLN A 301 -3.09 32.73 -19.99
C GLN A 301 -2.21 32.78 -21.25
N ILE A 302 -1.38 31.75 -21.46
CA ILE A 302 -0.54 31.62 -22.66
C ILE A 302 -1.43 31.45 -23.90
N ARG A 303 -2.45 30.58 -23.85
CA ARG A 303 -3.40 30.36 -24.95
C ARG A 303 -4.15 31.63 -25.35
N GLU A 304 -4.64 32.40 -24.38
CA GLU A 304 -5.31 33.69 -24.64
C GLU A 304 -4.37 34.72 -25.28
N THR A 305 -3.15 34.81 -24.75
CA THR A 305 -2.12 35.74 -25.27
C THR A 305 -1.71 35.36 -26.69
N PHE A 306 -1.53 34.06 -26.95
CA PHE A 306 -1.28 33.53 -28.28
C PHE A 306 -2.41 33.88 -29.26
N HIS A 307 -3.67 33.71 -28.85
CA HIS A 307 -4.82 34.08 -29.68
C HIS A 307 -4.84 35.59 -29.98
N ARG A 308 -4.59 36.43 -28.96
CA ARG A 308 -4.56 37.89 -29.13
C ARG A 308 -3.52 38.33 -30.17
N ARG A 309 -2.31 37.74 -30.11
CA ARG A 309 -1.15 38.09 -30.93
C ARG A 309 -1.19 37.48 -32.33
N TYR A 310 -1.54 36.20 -32.45
CA TYR A 310 -1.44 35.45 -33.71
C TYR A 310 -2.78 35.13 -34.36
N LYS A 311 -3.91 35.47 -33.73
CA LYS A 311 -5.28 35.20 -34.23
C LYS A 311 -5.53 33.72 -34.55
N LYS A 312 -4.84 32.83 -33.86
CA LYS A 312 -4.94 31.36 -33.97
C LYS A 312 -5.14 30.76 -32.59
N ASP A 313 -5.78 29.60 -32.54
CA ASP A 313 -5.87 28.83 -31.30
C ASP A 313 -4.57 28.07 -31.03
N LEU A 314 -3.99 28.22 -29.84
CA LEU A 314 -2.72 27.60 -29.48
C LEU A 314 -2.80 26.08 -29.48
N VAL A 315 -3.88 25.49 -28.94
CA VAL A 315 -4.04 24.03 -28.87
C VAL A 315 -4.06 23.47 -30.29
N HIS A 316 -4.86 24.06 -31.18
CA HIS A 316 -4.89 23.65 -32.59
C HIS A 316 -3.51 23.73 -33.27
N VAL A 317 -2.75 24.82 -33.04
CA VAL A 317 -1.40 24.97 -33.60
C VAL A 317 -0.46 23.88 -33.09
N LEU A 318 -0.43 23.62 -31.78
CA LEU A 318 0.39 22.57 -31.19
C LEU A 318 0.01 21.18 -31.72
N CYS A 319 -1.28 20.91 -31.89
CA CYS A 319 -1.76 19.62 -32.36
C CYS A 319 -1.44 19.37 -33.84
N ASN A 320 -1.41 20.42 -34.66
CA ASN A 320 -0.96 20.27 -36.04
C ASN A 320 0.56 20.05 -36.15
N ALA A 321 1.32 20.52 -35.15
CA ALA A 321 2.78 20.39 -35.10
C ALA A 321 3.26 19.08 -34.43
N THR A 322 2.39 18.39 -33.70
CA THR A 322 2.73 17.19 -32.91
C THR A 322 1.85 16.01 -33.32
N LYS A 323 2.20 14.77 -32.92
CA LYS A 323 1.43 13.56 -33.25
C LYS A 323 1.44 12.55 -32.10
N GLY A 324 0.55 11.57 -32.17
CA GLY A 324 0.53 10.41 -31.28
C GLY A 324 0.24 10.76 -29.83
N ASP A 325 0.83 10.03 -28.89
CA ASP A 325 0.55 10.21 -27.45
C ASP A 325 1.07 11.53 -26.90
N TYR A 326 2.11 12.10 -27.53
CA TYR A 326 2.59 13.44 -27.21
C TYR A 326 1.53 14.51 -27.53
N GLU A 327 0.91 14.43 -28.71
CA GLU A 327 -0.22 15.30 -29.08
C GLU A 327 -1.41 15.10 -28.12
N SER A 328 -1.74 13.84 -27.78
CA SER A 328 -2.82 13.53 -26.85
C SER A 328 -2.56 14.13 -25.46
N LEU A 329 -1.34 14.01 -24.94
CA LEU A 329 -0.94 14.59 -23.67
C LEU A 329 -1.06 16.13 -23.71
N ILE A 330 -0.53 16.78 -24.76
CA ILE A 330 -0.64 18.23 -24.94
C ILE A 330 -2.10 18.68 -24.95
N LYS A 331 -3.00 18.01 -25.69
CA LYS A 331 -4.44 18.34 -25.69
C LYS A 331 -5.02 18.25 -24.28
N THR A 332 -4.70 17.20 -23.55
CA THR A 332 -5.21 16.95 -22.19
C THR A 332 -4.70 17.99 -21.19
N LEU A 333 -3.49 18.50 -21.37
CA LEU A 333 -2.92 19.57 -20.54
C LEU A 333 -3.69 20.91 -20.61
N PHE A 334 -4.52 21.13 -21.64
CA PHE A 334 -5.38 22.32 -21.74
C PHE A 334 -6.84 22.05 -21.35
N ARG A 335 -7.11 20.97 -20.60
CA ARG A 335 -8.46 20.60 -20.12
C ARG A 335 -8.51 20.62 -18.60
N GLY A 336 -9.64 21.07 -18.06
CA GLY A 336 -9.95 20.88 -16.64
C GLY A 336 -10.29 19.42 -16.33
N SER A 337 -10.26 19.05 -15.04
CA SER A 337 -10.40 17.65 -14.61
C SER A 337 -11.64 16.96 -15.17
N ILE A 338 -12.81 17.60 -15.11
CA ILE A 338 -14.05 17.02 -15.62
C ILE A 338 -14.04 16.90 -17.16
N GLN A 339 -13.42 17.84 -17.87
CA GLN A 339 -13.29 17.76 -19.33
C GLN A 339 -12.35 16.63 -19.77
N ILE A 340 -11.27 16.37 -19.01
CA ILE A 340 -10.40 15.21 -19.24
C ILE A 340 -11.23 13.92 -19.16
N LEU A 341 -11.97 13.74 -18.05
CA LEU A 341 -12.82 12.56 -17.83
C LEU A 341 -13.89 12.40 -18.93
N ALA A 342 -14.53 13.50 -19.34
CA ALA A 342 -15.56 13.47 -20.38
C ALA A 342 -15.02 13.05 -21.75
N HIS A 343 -13.88 13.61 -22.18
CA HIS A 343 -13.25 13.22 -23.44
C HIS A 343 -12.76 11.78 -23.44
N ASP A 344 -12.17 11.33 -22.32
CA ASP A 344 -11.71 9.95 -22.19
C ASP A 344 -12.87 8.96 -22.22
N LEU A 345 -14.00 9.28 -21.56
CA LEU A 345 -15.23 8.49 -21.68
C LEU A 345 -15.75 8.47 -23.12
N TYR A 346 -15.81 9.62 -23.80
CA TYR A 346 -16.31 9.69 -25.17
C TYR A 346 -15.49 8.80 -26.13
N LYS A 347 -14.15 8.87 -26.05
CA LYS A 347 -13.25 8.05 -26.86
C LYS A 347 -13.23 6.58 -26.43
N GLY A 348 -13.35 6.35 -25.12
CA GLY A 348 -13.09 5.09 -24.46
C GLY A 348 -14.33 4.30 -24.05
N LEU A 349 -15.53 4.70 -24.49
CA LEU A 349 -16.80 4.14 -23.96
C LEU A 349 -16.92 2.61 -24.11
N LYS A 350 -16.27 2.04 -25.13
CA LYS A 350 -16.24 0.59 -25.38
C LYS A 350 -15.19 -0.17 -24.57
N LYS A 351 -14.29 0.53 -23.87
CA LYS A 351 -13.23 -0.03 -23.04
C LYS A 351 -13.71 0.00 -21.57
N PRO A 352 -14.11 -1.14 -20.98
CA PRO A 352 -14.67 -1.16 -19.63
C PRO A 352 -13.72 -0.59 -18.56
N ASP A 353 -12.40 -0.72 -18.76
CA ASP A 353 -11.40 -0.16 -17.85
C ASP A 353 -11.54 1.37 -17.76
N ILE A 354 -11.62 2.07 -18.89
CA ILE A 354 -11.80 3.54 -18.90
C ILE A 354 -13.15 3.92 -18.25
N VAL A 355 -14.21 3.18 -18.56
CA VAL A 355 -15.54 3.42 -17.98
C VAL A 355 -15.52 3.25 -16.46
N ASN A 356 -14.86 2.19 -15.96
CA ASN A 356 -14.72 1.92 -14.53
C ASN A 356 -13.86 2.97 -13.84
N GLU A 357 -12.67 3.27 -14.39
CA GLU A 357 -11.72 4.24 -13.82
C GLU A 357 -12.33 5.64 -13.67
N ILE A 358 -13.37 5.96 -14.45
CA ILE A 358 -14.06 7.24 -14.43
C ILE A 358 -15.38 7.17 -13.64
N ILE A 359 -16.38 6.43 -14.12
CA ILE A 359 -17.75 6.46 -13.55
C ILE A 359 -17.76 5.89 -12.12
N CYS A 360 -16.98 4.85 -11.83
CA CYS A 360 -16.96 4.23 -10.50
C CYS A 360 -16.21 5.06 -9.45
N CYS A 361 -15.46 6.09 -9.88
CA CYS A 361 -14.67 6.95 -8.99
C CYS A 361 -15.33 8.31 -8.72
N CYS A 362 -16.30 8.75 -9.54
CA CYS A 362 -16.94 10.05 -9.38
C CYS A 362 -17.92 10.10 -8.19
N ASN A 363 -17.91 11.22 -7.47
CA ASN A 363 -18.97 11.60 -6.52
C ASN A 363 -20.20 12.19 -7.24
N ASN A 364 -21.29 12.48 -6.50
CA ASN A 364 -22.53 12.96 -7.11
C ASN A 364 -22.35 14.28 -7.89
N ASN A 365 -21.62 15.25 -7.33
CA ASN A 365 -21.34 16.53 -7.97
C ASN A 365 -20.50 16.35 -9.25
N GLU A 366 -19.47 15.49 -9.18
CA GLU A 366 -18.65 15.14 -10.34
C GLU A 366 -19.48 14.46 -11.42
N ILE A 367 -20.41 13.55 -11.08
CA ILE A 367 -21.33 12.94 -12.05
C ILE A 367 -22.20 14.00 -12.75
N ILE A 368 -22.72 14.99 -12.01
CA ILE A 368 -23.51 16.08 -12.60
C ILE A 368 -22.65 16.89 -13.58
N MET A 369 -21.43 17.25 -13.19
CA MET A 369 -20.50 18.00 -14.04
C MET A 369 -20.06 17.18 -15.25
N LEU A 370 -19.79 15.88 -15.06
CA LEU A 370 -19.35 14.95 -16.09
C LEU A 370 -20.38 14.79 -17.20
N LYS A 371 -21.66 14.67 -16.84
CA LYS A 371 -22.74 14.60 -17.84
C LYS A 371 -22.82 15.87 -18.70
N LYS A 372 -22.66 17.04 -18.09
CA LYS A 372 -22.63 18.32 -18.81
C LYS A 372 -21.44 18.39 -19.76
N ALA A 373 -20.24 18.09 -19.26
CA ALA A 373 -19.04 18.07 -20.07
C ALA A 373 -19.08 17.03 -21.19
N TYR A 374 -19.65 15.84 -20.95
CA TYR A 374 -19.84 14.83 -21.99
C TYR A 374 -20.78 15.34 -23.10
N GLN A 375 -21.83 16.09 -22.73
CA GLN A 375 -22.71 16.73 -23.70
C GLN A 375 -21.99 17.79 -24.54
N GLU A 376 -21.07 18.56 -23.94
CA GLU A 376 -20.21 19.52 -24.65
C GLU A 376 -19.28 18.79 -25.64
N VAL A 377 -18.65 17.69 -25.22
CA VAL A 377 -17.82 16.85 -26.09
C VAL A 377 -18.62 16.30 -27.28
N LEU A 378 -19.85 15.83 -27.06
CA LEU A 378 -20.73 15.38 -28.14
C LEU A 378 -21.06 16.51 -29.12
N GLN A 379 -21.27 17.75 -28.64
CA GLN A 379 -21.55 18.90 -29.50
C GLN A 379 -20.33 19.28 -30.35
N GLU A 380 -19.13 19.16 -29.80
CA GLU A 380 -17.87 19.44 -30.51
C GLU A 380 -17.56 18.35 -31.56
N GLU A 381 -17.61 17.08 -31.16
CA GLU A 381 -17.13 15.95 -31.97
C GLU A 381 -18.22 15.41 -32.93
N GLU A 382 -19.50 15.44 -32.53
CA GLU A 382 -20.63 14.89 -33.31
C GLU A 382 -21.87 15.80 -33.30
N PRO A 383 -21.77 17.07 -33.77
CA PRO A 383 -22.84 18.08 -33.60
C PRO A 383 -24.20 17.64 -34.15
N LYS A 384 -24.22 16.83 -35.21
CA LYS A 384 -25.46 16.33 -35.83
C LYS A 384 -26.21 15.29 -35.00
N LYS A 385 -25.52 14.58 -34.09
CA LYS A 385 -26.09 13.52 -33.25
C LYS A 385 -26.18 13.91 -31.78
N ALA A 386 -25.51 15.00 -31.38
CA ALA A 386 -25.37 15.43 -30.00
C ALA A 386 -26.71 15.59 -29.27
N SER A 387 -27.77 16.07 -29.95
CA SER A 387 -29.09 16.30 -29.33
C SER A 387 -29.86 15.01 -28.99
N GLN A 388 -29.44 13.86 -29.53
CA GLN A 388 -30.10 12.57 -29.36
C GLN A 388 -29.32 11.61 -28.45
N ARG A 389 -28.14 12.03 -27.98
CA ARG A 389 -27.22 11.22 -27.18
C ARG A 389 -26.97 11.91 -25.86
N THR A 390 -26.97 11.12 -24.79
CA THR A 390 -26.45 11.49 -23.47
C THR A 390 -25.48 10.41 -23.01
N LEU A 391 -24.73 10.69 -21.94
CA LEU A 391 -23.85 9.69 -21.34
C LEU A 391 -24.63 8.42 -20.94
N GLU A 392 -25.84 8.56 -20.39
CA GLU A 392 -26.70 7.44 -20.03
C GLU A 392 -27.15 6.63 -21.23
N THR A 393 -27.64 7.28 -22.29
CA THR A 393 -28.12 6.56 -23.48
C THR A 393 -26.98 5.78 -24.14
N ASP A 394 -25.79 6.36 -24.13
CA ASP A 394 -24.61 5.73 -24.70
C ASP A 394 -24.14 4.54 -23.84
N ILE A 395 -24.13 4.67 -22.51
CA ILE A 395 -23.81 3.56 -21.60
C ILE A 395 -24.81 2.41 -21.73
N ILE A 396 -26.11 2.71 -21.77
CA ILE A 396 -27.18 1.71 -21.97
C ILE A 396 -26.98 0.97 -23.30
N LYS A 397 -26.55 1.68 -24.34
CA LYS A 397 -26.32 1.08 -25.66
C LYS A 397 -25.06 0.21 -25.72
N GLU A 398 -23.97 0.62 -25.08
CA GLU A 398 -22.67 -0.05 -25.19
C GLU A 398 -22.45 -1.15 -24.14
N THR A 399 -23.28 -1.23 -23.10
CA THR A 399 -23.12 -2.19 -22.01
C THR A 399 -24.33 -3.12 -21.86
N LYS A 400 -24.24 -4.13 -20.98
CA LYS A 400 -25.33 -5.08 -20.71
C LYS A 400 -25.49 -5.32 -19.22
N PRO A 401 -26.70 -5.69 -18.73
CA PRO A 401 -26.88 -6.07 -17.33
C PRO A 401 -26.04 -7.30 -16.94
N PRO A 402 -25.53 -7.38 -15.69
CA PRO A 402 -25.73 -6.41 -14.60
C PRO A 402 -24.77 -5.21 -14.61
N TYR A 403 -23.78 -5.19 -15.50
CA TYR A 403 -22.80 -4.09 -15.55
C TYR A 403 -23.43 -2.74 -15.91
N GLU A 404 -24.32 -2.74 -16.91
CA GLU A 404 -25.12 -1.57 -17.29
C GLU A 404 -25.88 -1.00 -16.09
N GLN A 405 -26.51 -1.87 -15.29
CA GLN A 405 -27.32 -1.47 -14.13
C GLN A 405 -26.48 -0.77 -13.06
N LEU A 406 -25.24 -1.23 -12.82
CA LEU A 406 -24.30 -0.57 -11.93
C LEU A 406 -23.98 0.85 -12.40
N LEU A 407 -23.60 0.99 -13.67
CA LEU A 407 -23.20 2.27 -14.23
C LEU A 407 -24.37 3.25 -14.26
N VAL A 408 -25.56 2.80 -14.68
CA VAL A 408 -26.78 3.62 -14.67
C VAL A 408 -27.15 4.05 -13.25
N ALA A 409 -26.99 3.17 -12.25
CA ALA A 409 -27.24 3.50 -10.85
C ALA A 409 -26.26 4.57 -10.32
N LEU A 410 -24.97 4.48 -10.67
CA LEU A 410 -23.96 5.48 -10.33
C LEU A 410 -24.24 6.81 -11.03
N LEU A 411 -24.58 6.77 -12.31
CA LEU A 411 -24.94 7.95 -13.09
C LEU A 411 -26.18 8.66 -12.53
N GLN A 412 -27.01 8.04 -11.68
CA GLN A 412 -28.08 8.79 -11.02
C GLN A 412 -27.55 9.93 -10.14
N GLY A 413 -26.30 9.87 -9.64
CA GLY A 413 -25.74 10.89 -8.76
C GLY A 413 -26.54 11.04 -7.46
N LYS A 414 -27.01 9.92 -6.92
CA LYS A 414 -27.88 9.84 -5.72
C LYS A 414 -27.34 8.84 -4.71
N ARG A 415 -26.02 8.82 -4.51
CA ARG A 415 -25.37 8.13 -3.40
C ARG A 415 -25.55 8.97 -2.13
N ASP A 416 -25.75 8.34 -0.99
CA ASP A 416 -25.75 9.02 0.31
C ASP A 416 -24.39 9.71 0.51
N GLU A 417 -24.39 10.97 0.93
CA GLU A 417 -23.16 11.73 1.18
C GLU A 417 -22.89 11.84 2.68
N ASP A 418 -21.60 11.93 3.04
CA ASP A 418 -21.17 12.19 4.40
C ASP A 418 -21.19 13.72 4.63
N PRO A 419 -22.15 14.28 5.39
CA PRO A 419 -22.29 15.72 5.53
C PRO A 419 -21.05 16.34 6.19
N LEU A 420 -20.54 17.44 5.62
CA LEU A 420 -19.31 18.10 6.11
C LEU A 420 -19.37 18.39 7.61
N GLU A 421 -20.50 18.86 8.12
CA GLU A 421 -20.72 19.15 9.54
C GLU A 421 -20.48 17.92 10.43
N LEU A 422 -20.97 16.74 10.02
CA LEU A 422 -20.79 15.50 10.77
C LEU A 422 -19.36 14.97 10.65
N VAL A 423 -18.67 15.28 9.56
CA VAL A 423 -17.26 14.92 9.35
C VAL A 423 -16.37 15.78 10.23
N GLU A 424 -16.55 17.10 10.23
CA GLU A 424 -15.84 18.04 11.11
C GLU A 424 -16.05 17.67 12.58
N GLU A 425 -17.26 17.26 12.92
CA GLU A 425 -17.55 16.76 14.24
C GLU A 425 -16.86 15.42 14.54
N ALA A 426 -16.80 14.49 13.59
CA ALA A 426 -16.05 13.24 13.75
C ALA A 426 -14.55 13.48 13.93
N VAL A 427 -13.98 14.48 13.24
CA VAL A 427 -12.59 14.95 13.47
C VAL A 427 -12.43 15.46 14.90
N ARG A 428 -13.34 16.31 15.38
CA ARG A 428 -13.27 16.91 16.72
C ARG A 428 -13.49 15.90 17.84
N THR A 429 -14.41 14.97 17.67
CA THR A 429 -14.81 13.98 18.69
C THR A 429 -14.06 12.66 18.59
N ARG A 430 -13.27 12.46 17.53
CA ARG A 430 -12.58 11.20 17.18
C ARG A 430 -13.52 10.00 17.00
N SER A 431 -14.80 10.27 16.80
CA SER A 431 -15.84 9.25 16.70
C SER A 431 -16.65 9.42 15.42
N THR A 432 -16.82 8.32 14.69
CA THR A 432 -17.71 8.27 13.52
C THR A 432 -19.11 7.76 13.89
N SER A 433 -19.46 7.69 15.18
CA SER A 433 -20.75 7.15 15.63
C SER A 433 -21.95 7.91 15.07
N ARG A 434 -21.82 9.21 14.81
CA ARG A 434 -22.86 10.03 14.17
C ARG A 434 -22.87 9.98 12.64
N LEU A 435 -21.76 9.58 12.03
CA LEU A 435 -21.65 9.37 10.58
C LEU A 435 -22.23 8.01 10.15
N ILE A 436 -22.31 7.05 11.07
CA ILE A 436 -22.58 5.65 10.74
C ILE A 436 -23.80 5.14 11.50
N ASN A 437 -24.84 4.77 10.76
CA ASN A 437 -25.94 3.97 11.28
C ASN A 437 -25.52 2.48 11.40
N ARG A 438 -25.17 2.08 12.63
CA ARG A 438 -24.69 0.72 12.95
C ARG A 438 -25.68 -0.39 12.57
N SER A 439 -26.96 -0.21 12.87
CA SER A 439 -27.99 -1.20 12.51
C SER A 439 -28.08 -1.41 11.01
N GLN A 440 -27.93 -0.34 10.22
CA GLN A 440 -27.92 -0.44 8.77
C GLN A 440 -26.65 -1.12 8.24
N VAL A 441 -25.48 -0.86 8.83
CA VAL A 441 -24.23 -1.57 8.50
C VAL A 441 -24.37 -3.06 8.76
N ASP A 442 -24.86 -3.45 9.94
CA ASP A 442 -25.01 -4.86 10.30
C ASP A 442 -25.94 -5.59 9.32
N LYS A 443 -27.04 -4.93 8.94
CA LYS A 443 -27.97 -5.45 7.92
C LYS A 443 -27.30 -5.56 6.56
N ASP A 444 -26.62 -4.52 6.08
CA ASP A 444 -25.98 -4.53 4.77
C ASP A 444 -24.88 -5.60 4.69
N VAL A 445 -24.12 -5.81 5.78
CA VAL A 445 -23.10 -6.87 5.88
C VAL A 445 -23.73 -8.25 5.75
N GLU A 446 -24.84 -8.50 6.43
CA GLU A 446 -25.57 -9.77 6.31
C GLU A 446 -26.15 -9.96 4.90
N ASP A 447 -26.80 -8.94 4.36
CA ASP A 447 -27.37 -8.96 3.01
C ASP A 447 -26.28 -9.27 1.96
N LEU A 448 -25.10 -8.63 2.05
CA LEU A 448 -23.95 -8.91 1.17
C LEU A 448 -23.40 -10.33 1.34
N TYR A 449 -23.36 -10.86 2.57
CA TYR A 449 -22.92 -12.23 2.83
C TYR A 449 -23.86 -13.26 2.22
N TYR A 450 -25.17 -13.08 2.38
CA TYR A 450 -26.18 -13.94 1.76
C TYR A 450 -26.26 -13.80 0.24
N ALA A 451 -26.02 -12.60 -0.29
CA ALA A 451 -25.95 -12.34 -1.71
C ALA A 451 -24.69 -12.93 -2.38
N GLY A 452 -23.58 -12.99 -1.64
CA GLY A 452 -22.28 -13.41 -2.13
C GLY A 452 -21.86 -14.78 -1.59
N GLU A 453 -21.05 -14.76 -0.54
CA GLU A 453 -20.32 -15.92 -0.03
C GLU A 453 -21.21 -17.12 0.31
N LYS A 454 -22.35 -16.89 0.98
CA LYS A 454 -23.26 -17.97 1.40
C LYS A 454 -24.09 -18.54 0.25
N ARG A 455 -24.26 -17.79 -0.85
CA ARG A 455 -25.03 -18.21 -2.02
C ARG A 455 -24.27 -19.27 -2.82
N ALA A 456 -24.95 -20.34 -3.23
CA ALA A 456 -24.39 -21.28 -4.19
C ALA A 456 -24.43 -20.70 -5.62
N GLY A 457 -23.38 -20.93 -6.42
CA GLY A 457 -23.29 -20.42 -7.79
C GLY A 457 -22.98 -18.91 -7.88
N LYS A 458 -23.58 -18.24 -8.87
CA LYS A 458 -23.42 -16.79 -9.14
C LYS A 458 -23.96 -15.95 -7.99
N GLY A 459 -23.29 -14.84 -7.70
CA GLY A 459 -23.74 -13.88 -6.69
C GLY A 459 -25.00 -13.11 -7.10
N ASP A 460 -25.63 -12.45 -6.14
CA ASP A 460 -26.75 -11.53 -6.38
C ASP A 460 -26.23 -10.15 -6.79
N SER A 461 -26.30 -9.82 -8.08
CA SER A 461 -25.84 -8.51 -8.56
C SER A 461 -26.72 -7.36 -8.07
N GLU A 462 -28.03 -7.57 -7.91
CA GLU A 462 -28.97 -6.52 -7.54
C GLU A 462 -28.72 -6.04 -6.10
N THR A 463 -28.52 -6.97 -5.16
CA THR A 463 -28.19 -6.63 -3.78
C THR A 463 -26.88 -5.84 -3.69
N PHE A 464 -25.84 -6.29 -4.40
CA PHE A 464 -24.54 -5.59 -4.41
C PHE A 464 -24.67 -4.17 -5.00
N ILE A 465 -25.36 -4.00 -6.14
CA ILE A 465 -25.59 -2.69 -6.75
C ILE A 465 -26.39 -1.79 -5.79
N LYS A 466 -27.49 -2.29 -5.22
CA LYS A 466 -28.37 -1.51 -4.35
C LYS A 466 -27.64 -0.97 -3.12
N ILE A 467 -26.83 -1.80 -2.46
CA ILE A 467 -26.10 -1.39 -1.26
C ILE A 467 -24.96 -0.46 -1.65
N LEU A 468 -24.08 -0.90 -2.55
CA LEU A 468 -22.81 -0.22 -2.81
C LEU A 468 -22.95 1.03 -3.67
N THR A 469 -24.07 1.27 -4.35
CA THR A 469 -24.33 2.55 -5.04
C THR A 469 -25.09 3.56 -4.20
N LYS A 470 -25.63 3.13 -3.05
CA LYS A 470 -26.42 3.99 -2.16
C LYS A 470 -25.68 4.45 -0.94
N ARG A 471 -24.85 3.60 -0.31
CA ARG A 471 -24.17 3.98 0.94
C ARG A 471 -23.09 5.04 0.75
N SER A 472 -22.94 5.87 1.78
CA SER A 472 -21.88 6.87 1.87
C SER A 472 -20.50 6.23 2.03
N LYS A 473 -19.45 7.03 1.87
CA LYS A 473 -18.07 6.54 1.90
C LYS A 473 -17.75 5.92 3.26
N TYR A 474 -18.08 6.59 4.37
CA TYR A 474 -17.81 6.05 5.70
C TYR A 474 -18.69 4.85 6.05
N HIS A 475 -19.93 4.79 5.53
CA HIS A 475 -20.74 3.59 5.66
C HIS A 475 -20.13 2.39 4.94
N VAL A 476 -19.64 2.55 3.70
CA VAL A 476 -19.00 1.46 2.95
C VAL A 476 -17.69 1.02 3.62
N LYS A 477 -16.91 1.95 4.19
CA LYS A 477 -15.73 1.61 5.01
C LYS A 477 -16.08 0.75 6.21
N GLU A 478 -17.13 1.11 6.95
CA GLU A 478 -17.54 0.30 8.09
C GLU A 478 -18.09 -1.06 7.67
N ILE A 479 -18.85 -1.13 6.57
CA ILE A 479 -19.28 -2.40 5.99
C ILE A 479 -18.07 -3.28 5.66
N TRP A 480 -17.02 -2.72 5.07
CA TRP A 480 -15.78 -3.43 4.78
C TRP A 480 -15.14 -4.02 6.05
N ASP A 481 -14.95 -3.20 7.08
CA ASP A 481 -14.30 -3.61 8.33
C ASP A 481 -15.11 -4.67 9.08
N VAL A 482 -16.42 -4.47 9.21
CA VAL A 482 -17.33 -5.41 9.88
C VAL A 482 -17.42 -6.73 9.11
N TYR A 483 -17.48 -6.68 7.77
CA TYR A 483 -17.52 -7.89 6.95
C TYR A 483 -16.25 -8.73 7.12
N LEU A 484 -15.07 -8.09 7.04
CA LEU A 484 -13.78 -8.77 7.23
C LEU A 484 -13.66 -9.37 8.65
N SER A 485 -14.11 -8.64 9.66
CA SER A 485 -14.11 -9.12 11.05
C SER A 485 -15.03 -10.32 11.25
N LYS A 486 -16.26 -10.28 10.71
CA LYS A 486 -17.30 -11.29 10.90
C LYS A 486 -17.09 -12.56 10.08
N TYR A 487 -16.61 -12.44 8.84
CA TYR A 487 -16.53 -13.55 7.89
C TYR A 487 -15.10 -13.95 7.52
N HIS A 488 -14.08 -13.17 7.92
CA HIS A 488 -12.66 -13.44 7.62
C HIS A 488 -12.35 -13.54 6.11
N SER A 489 -13.17 -12.91 5.27
CA SER A 489 -12.95 -12.71 3.83
C SER A 489 -13.26 -11.26 3.49
N THR A 490 -12.57 -10.70 2.48
CA THR A 490 -12.85 -9.33 2.04
C THR A 490 -13.98 -9.29 1.02
N ILE A 491 -14.68 -8.15 0.93
CA ILE A 491 -15.75 -7.97 -0.07
C ILE A 491 -15.20 -8.10 -1.50
N VAL A 492 -13.96 -7.64 -1.74
CA VAL A 492 -13.27 -7.79 -3.04
C VAL A 492 -13.00 -9.26 -3.38
N GLU A 493 -12.60 -10.10 -2.41
CA GLU A 493 -12.44 -11.55 -2.63
C GLU A 493 -13.76 -12.20 -3.01
N VAL A 494 -14.85 -11.83 -2.34
CA VAL A 494 -16.19 -12.35 -2.60
C VAL A 494 -16.65 -11.93 -3.99
N ILE A 495 -16.52 -10.65 -4.34
CA ILE A 495 -16.84 -10.13 -5.67
C ILE A 495 -16.06 -10.89 -6.74
N SER A 496 -14.77 -11.13 -6.48
CA SER A 496 -13.87 -11.78 -7.43
C SER A 496 -14.22 -13.23 -7.71
N LYS A 497 -14.80 -13.93 -6.72
CA LYS A 497 -15.28 -15.31 -6.84
C LYS A 497 -16.68 -15.40 -7.47
N LYS A 498 -17.52 -14.38 -7.30
CA LYS A 498 -18.97 -14.46 -7.58
C LYS A 498 -19.44 -13.78 -8.85
N PHE A 499 -18.65 -12.85 -9.39
CA PHE A 499 -19.02 -12.04 -10.54
C PHE A 499 -17.95 -12.10 -11.64
N SER A 500 -18.39 -11.95 -12.88
CA SER A 500 -17.52 -11.93 -14.07
C SER A 500 -17.23 -10.50 -14.54
N GLU A 501 -16.21 -10.34 -15.36
CA GLU A 501 -15.98 -9.07 -16.05
C GLU A 501 -17.10 -8.71 -17.04
N PRO A 502 -17.31 -7.41 -17.32
CA PRO A 502 -16.66 -6.24 -16.71
C PRO A 502 -17.27 -5.80 -15.36
N PHE A 503 -18.36 -6.44 -14.92
CA PHE A 503 -19.08 -6.07 -13.69
C PHE A 503 -18.22 -6.24 -12.44
N ARG A 504 -17.42 -7.32 -12.38
CA ARG A 504 -16.47 -7.58 -11.29
C ARG A 504 -15.51 -6.41 -11.09
N SER A 505 -14.81 -5.97 -12.15
CA SER A 505 -13.87 -4.85 -12.07
C SER A 505 -14.58 -3.54 -11.71
N GLY A 506 -15.79 -3.29 -12.22
CA GLY A 506 -16.57 -2.10 -11.86
C GLY A 506 -16.90 -2.03 -10.37
N LEU A 507 -17.37 -3.13 -9.77
CA LEU A 507 -17.62 -3.19 -8.33
C LEU A 507 -16.34 -3.01 -7.51
N ASN A 508 -15.26 -3.70 -7.87
CA ASN A 508 -13.98 -3.59 -7.18
C ASN A 508 -13.42 -2.16 -7.26
N THR A 509 -13.46 -1.53 -8.42
CA THR A 509 -13.01 -0.14 -8.62
C THR A 509 -13.81 0.83 -7.77
N MET A 510 -15.14 0.71 -7.75
CA MET A 510 -16.00 1.55 -6.92
C MET A 510 -15.69 1.41 -5.42
N ILE A 511 -15.54 0.18 -4.93
CA ILE A 511 -15.21 -0.05 -3.52
C ILE A 511 -13.84 0.55 -3.22
N MET A 512 -12.82 0.26 -4.03
CA MET A 512 -11.48 0.78 -3.80
C MET A 512 -11.43 2.31 -3.87
N ALA A 513 -12.21 2.96 -4.73
CA ALA A 513 -12.31 4.42 -4.77
C ALA A 513 -12.87 5.00 -3.46
N LEU A 514 -13.79 4.29 -2.79
CA LEU A 514 -14.36 4.70 -1.50
C LEU A 514 -13.44 4.36 -0.32
N ILE A 515 -12.76 3.21 -0.37
CA ILE A 515 -11.86 2.74 0.69
C ILE A 515 -10.53 3.50 0.65
N ASP A 516 -9.83 3.45 -0.48
CA ASP A 516 -8.50 4.05 -0.67
C ASP A 516 -8.27 4.43 -2.15
N LEU A 517 -8.72 5.64 -2.51
CA LEU A 517 -8.54 6.19 -3.86
C LEU A 517 -7.07 6.29 -4.26
N ARG A 518 -6.15 6.64 -3.35
CA ARG A 518 -4.75 6.83 -3.71
C ARG A 518 -4.08 5.51 -4.06
N LEU A 519 -4.36 4.46 -3.28
CA LEU A 519 -3.90 3.12 -3.61
C LEU A 519 -4.50 2.64 -4.94
N LEU A 520 -5.79 2.90 -5.18
CA LEU A 520 -6.41 2.60 -6.47
C LEU A 520 -5.67 3.27 -7.64
N LEU A 521 -5.38 4.57 -7.54
CA LEU A 521 -4.66 5.32 -8.57
C LEU A 521 -3.23 4.80 -8.77
N VAL A 522 -2.54 4.43 -7.68
CA VAL A 522 -1.19 3.83 -7.71
C VAL A 522 -1.21 2.48 -8.42
N CYS A 523 -2.19 1.62 -8.13
CA CYS A 523 -2.38 0.36 -8.84
C CYS A 523 -2.70 0.58 -10.33
N GLN A 524 -3.56 1.55 -10.66
CA GLN A 524 -3.87 1.88 -12.06
C GLN A 524 -2.67 2.38 -12.84
N LEU A 525 -1.80 3.18 -12.22
CA LEU A 525 -0.50 3.60 -12.80
C LEU A 525 0.42 2.40 -13.03
N TYR A 526 0.46 1.44 -12.11
CA TYR A 526 1.26 0.24 -12.29
C TYR A 526 0.71 -0.60 -13.44
N ASP A 527 -0.60 -0.88 -13.42
CA ASP A 527 -1.27 -1.66 -14.46
C ASP A 527 -1.23 -0.97 -15.83
N SER A 528 -1.05 0.36 -15.90
CA SER A 528 -0.90 1.07 -17.18
C SER A 528 0.48 0.89 -17.81
N MET A 529 1.47 0.40 -17.06
CA MET A 529 2.85 0.18 -17.52
C MET A 529 3.32 -1.27 -17.30
N TYR A 530 2.44 -2.16 -16.83
CA TYR A 530 2.78 -3.54 -16.54
C TYR A 530 2.42 -4.45 -17.70
N GLY A 531 3.42 -5.18 -18.21
CA GLY A 531 3.24 -6.17 -19.28
C GLY A 531 3.79 -5.69 -20.63
N LEU A 532 3.21 -6.20 -21.72
CA LEU A 532 3.60 -5.79 -23.07
C LEU A 532 2.74 -4.59 -23.51
N GLY A 533 3.41 -3.46 -23.77
CA GLY A 533 2.77 -2.21 -24.17
C GLY A 533 2.32 -1.37 -22.98
N THR A 534 1.85 -0.16 -23.28
CA THR A 534 1.43 0.85 -22.31
C THR A 534 -0.07 1.13 -22.49
N ARG A 535 -0.77 1.49 -21.42
CA ARG A 535 -2.13 2.06 -21.48
C ARG A 535 -2.03 3.57 -21.36
N GLU A 536 -1.63 4.24 -22.45
CA GLU A 536 -1.31 5.66 -22.46
C GLU A 536 -2.50 6.53 -22.00
N ASP A 537 -3.74 6.16 -22.35
CA ASP A 537 -4.96 6.83 -21.90
C ASP A 537 -5.01 6.96 -20.36
N THR A 538 -4.73 5.87 -19.63
CA THR A 538 -4.73 5.85 -18.16
C THR A 538 -3.54 6.60 -17.58
N LEU A 539 -2.35 6.42 -18.16
CA LEU A 539 -1.13 7.09 -17.72
C LEU A 539 -1.24 8.62 -17.86
N ILE A 540 -1.74 9.10 -19.01
CA ILE A 540 -2.00 10.51 -19.28
C ILE A 540 -3.06 11.05 -18.32
N ARG A 541 -4.21 10.36 -18.20
CA ARG A 541 -5.32 10.80 -17.34
C ARG A 541 -4.88 10.98 -15.89
N ILE A 542 -4.25 9.98 -15.29
CA ILE A 542 -3.83 10.06 -13.88
C ILE A 542 -2.74 11.12 -13.72
N THR A 543 -1.76 11.18 -14.63
CA THR A 543 -0.69 12.19 -14.55
C THR A 543 -1.26 13.60 -14.58
N CYS A 544 -2.11 13.92 -15.56
CA CYS A 544 -2.73 15.23 -15.69
C CYS A 544 -3.67 15.58 -14.53
N LEU A 545 -4.45 14.62 -14.02
CA LEU A 545 -5.37 14.85 -12.92
C LEU A 545 -4.67 15.07 -11.57
N ARG A 546 -3.45 14.54 -11.38
CA ARG A 546 -2.79 14.48 -10.08
C ARG A 546 -1.49 15.29 -9.97
N CYS A 547 -0.88 15.69 -11.09
CA CYS A 547 0.38 16.47 -11.10
C CYS A 547 0.28 17.77 -10.28
N GLU A 548 -0.86 18.46 -10.34
CA GLU A 548 -1.13 19.70 -9.58
C GLU A 548 -1.80 19.46 -8.20
N ILE A 549 -1.90 18.20 -7.74
CA ILE A 549 -2.64 17.84 -6.52
C ILE A 549 -1.71 17.10 -5.55
N ASP A 550 -1.50 15.80 -5.74
CA ASP A 550 -0.81 14.93 -4.76
C ASP A 550 0.17 13.94 -5.39
N MET A 551 0.71 14.25 -6.57
CA MET A 551 1.62 13.37 -7.31
C MET A 551 2.84 12.87 -6.49
N ASN A 552 3.41 13.66 -5.57
CA ASN A 552 4.52 13.18 -4.74
C ASN A 552 4.08 12.08 -3.76
N THR A 553 2.83 12.14 -3.29
CA THR A 553 2.23 11.09 -2.47
C THR A 553 2.12 9.82 -3.30
N LEU A 554 1.58 9.92 -4.52
CA LEU A 554 1.46 8.77 -5.42
C LEU A 554 2.82 8.18 -5.78
N LYS A 555 3.85 9.00 -6.06
CA LYS A 555 5.23 8.52 -6.29
C LYS A 555 5.79 7.74 -5.09
N SER A 556 5.54 8.24 -3.87
CA SER A 556 6.02 7.60 -2.64
C SER A 556 5.34 6.25 -2.42
N MET A 557 4.01 6.22 -2.54
CA MET A 557 3.21 4.99 -2.44
C MET A 557 3.60 3.99 -3.54
N TYR A 558 3.77 4.44 -4.79
CA TYR A 558 4.17 3.55 -5.89
C TYR A 558 5.50 2.83 -5.58
N ARG A 559 6.50 3.56 -5.04
CA ARG A 559 7.76 2.95 -4.61
C ARG A 559 7.59 1.97 -3.46
N GLU A 560 6.75 2.29 -2.49
CA GLU A 560 6.45 1.43 -1.35
C GLU A 560 5.81 0.10 -1.78
N TYR A 561 4.79 0.16 -2.64
CA TYR A 561 4.03 -1.02 -3.05
C TYR A 561 4.73 -1.87 -4.11
N PHE A 562 5.48 -1.26 -5.04
CA PHE A 562 6.07 -1.97 -6.17
C PHE A 562 7.59 -2.04 -6.16
N GLY A 563 8.24 -1.46 -5.15
CA GLY A 563 9.71 -1.51 -4.98
C GLY A 563 10.51 -0.69 -6.00
N LYS A 564 9.84 0.05 -6.89
CA LYS A 564 10.45 0.84 -7.97
C LYS A 564 9.92 2.27 -7.97
N PRO A 565 10.75 3.32 -8.16
CA PRO A 565 10.27 4.68 -8.34
C PRO A 565 9.37 4.85 -9.58
N LEU A 566 8.25 5.58 -9.44
CA LEU A 566 7.32 5.86 -10.55
C LEU A 566 8.01 6.53 -11.76
N ILE A 567 8.94 7.46 -11.50
CA ILE A 567 9.73 8.14 -12.54
C ILE A 567 10.53 7.13 -13.38
N GLU A 568 11.15 6.14 -12.73
CA GLU A 568 11.89 5.09 -13.43
C GLU A 568 10.95 4.16 -14.22
N ALA A 569 9.79 3.82 -13.66
CA ALA A 569 8.78 3.04 -14.36
C ALA A 569 8.32 3.74 -15.65
N VAL A 570 7.97 5.03 -15.58
CA VAL A 570 7.59 5.82 -16.76
C VAL A 570 8.75 5.93 -17.75
N ARG A 571 9.99 6.11 -17.26
CA ARG A 571 11.15 6.26 -18.14
C ARG A 571 11.43 5.02 -18.99
N GLU A 572 11.24 3.84 -18.40
CA GLU A 572 11.47 2.56 -19.06
C GLU A 572 10.32 2.17 -19.99
N ASP A 573 9.08 2.48 -19.62
CA ASP A 573 7.90 2.05 -20.37
C ASP A 573 7.53 3.01 -21.51
N THR A 574 7.95 4.28 -21.42
CA THR A 574 7.66 5.30 -22.44
C THR A 574 8.92 5.76 -23.17
N SER A 575 8.76 6.45 -24.30
CA SER A 575 9.89 6.97 -25.09
C SER A 575 9.58 8.32 -25.74
N GLY A 576 10.60 8.90 -26.40
CA GLY A 576 10.46 10.15 -27.16
C GLY A 576 10.03 11.35 -26.31
N ASP A 577 9.37 12.32 -26.95
CA ASP A 577 8.93 13.55 -26.29
C ASP A 577 7.70 13.33 -25.40
N PHE A 578 6.91 12.28 -25.66
CA PHE A 578 5.88 11.82 -24.75
C PHE A 578 6.46 11.50 -23.37
N ARG A 579 7.53 10.70 -23.31
CA ARG A 579 8.27 10.44 -22.06
C ARG A 579 8.76 11.73 -21.43
N LYS A 580 9.44 12.59 -22.19
CA LYS A 580 10.04 13.82 -21.64
C LYS A 580 8.99 14.69 -20.94
N LEU A 581 7.82 14.84 -21.54
CA LEU A 581 6.74 15.64 -20.95
C LEU A 581 6.09 14.95 -19.76
N LEU A 582 5.91 13.62 -19.77
CA LEU A 582 5.47 12.90 -18.58
C LEU A 582 6.44 13.07 -17.42
N LEU A 583 7.75 12.94 -17.65
CA LEU A 583 8.78 13.11 -16.61
C LEU A 583 8.77 14.54 -16.04
N ALA A 584 8.63 15.56 -16.89
CA ALA A 584 8.46 16.95 -16.44
C ALA A 584 7.21 17.11 -15.53
N LEU A 585 6.09 16.48 -15.92
CA LEU A 585 4.86 16.46 -15.11
C LEU A 585 4.94 15.57 -13.86
N LEU A 586 6.03 14.83 -13.67
CA LEU A 586 6.37 14.11 -12.45
C LEU A 586 7.40 14.87 -11.60
N GLY A 587 7.85 16.05 -12.04
CA GLY A 587 8.79 16.91 -11.33
C GLY A 587 10.26 16.53 -11.49
N GLU A 588 10.62 15.90 -12.62
CA GLU A 588 12.00 15.79 -13.10
C GLU A 588 12.32 16.94 -14.06
#